data_AF-A0AAU3JV97-F1
#
_entry.id   AF-A0AAU3JV97-F1
#
_cell.length_a   1.000
_cell.length_b   1.000
_cell.length_c   1.000
_cell.angle_alpha   90.00
_cell.angle_beta   90.00
_cell.angle_gamma   90.00
#
_symmetry.space_group_name_H-M   'P 1'
#
loop_
_entity.id
_entity.type
_entity.pdbx_description
1 polymer ?
#
loop_
_entity_poly.entity_id
_entity_poly.type
_entity_poly.pdbx_seq_one_letter_code
_entity_poly.pdbx_strand_id
1 'polypeptide(L)'
;MAGEASALGRLADASADYFGAVLAPYWDRIRAQVSRDRSRRSTTLAGGGWDAVLSTLHPSARWEYPVLQVDYPVDQELRLEGRGLLLQPSFFCRRAPTAFADPALPPVLVYPIEHQVNWASPQAGPADGRALAALVGPTRAILLHAAADGTATTGELARRAGTTAPNASRHITALRDAALISSHRHRNATLHTLTELGLALIGGDDHLVPS
;
A
#
# COMPACT_ATOMS: atom_id res chain seq x y z
N MET A 1 -33.03 6.23 -20.26
CA MET A 1 -32.39 4.90 -20.38
C MET A 1 -31.21 4.88 -21.36
N ALA A 2 -31.36 5.14 -22.67
CA ALA A 2 -30.21 5.08 -23.63
C ALA A 2 -29.18 6.23 -23.49
N GLY A 3 -29.61 7.44 -23.13
CA GLY A 3 -28.71 8.59 -22.95
C GLY A 3 -27.82 8.50 -21.70
N GLU A 4 -28.24 7.73 -20.70
CA GLU A 4 -27.57 7.58 -19.41
C GLU A 4 -26.42 6.59 -19.49
N ALA A 5 -26.62 5.47 -20.19
CA ALA A 5 -25.55 4.51 -20.49
C ALA A 5 -24.46 5.10 -21.41
N SER A 6 -24.84 5.91 -22.41
CA SER A 6 -23.87 6.59 -23.29
C SER A 6 -23.09 7.68 -22.55
N ALA A 7 -23.74 8.43 -21.65
CA ALA A 7 -23.05 9.42 -20.82
C ALA A 7 -22.08 8.76 -19.83
N LEU A 8 -22.47 7.64 -19.22
CA LEU A 8 -21.62 6.85 -18.33
C LEU A 8 -20.41 6.28 -19.06
N GLY A 9 -20.60 5.77 -20.30
CA GLY A 9 -19.51 5.31 -21.15
C GLY A 9 -18.47 6.40 -21.41
N ARG A 10 -18.90 7.60 -21.82
CA ARG A 10 -17.99 8.73 -22.03
C ARG A 10 -17.23 9.14 -20.76
N LEU A 11 -17.88 9.08 -19.60
CA LEU A 11 -17.22 9.38 -18.33
C LEU A 11 -16.15 8.32 -17.99
N ALA A 12 -16.45 7.04 -18.24
CA ALA A 12 -15.49 5.95 -18.03
C ALA A 12 -14.27 6.12 -18.95
N ASP A 13 -14.48 6.42 -20.24
CA ASP A 13 -13.40 6.66 -21.20
C ASP A 13 -12.54 7.86 -20.78
N ALA A 14 -13.16 9.00 -20.44
CA ALA A 14 -12.44 10.18 -19.98
C ALA A 14 -11.64 9.92 -18.69
N SER A 15 -12.18 9.08 -17.78
CA SER A 15 -11.48 8.69 -16.55
C SER A 15 -10.29 7.77 -16.85
N ALA A 16 -10.42 6.86 -17.82
CA ALA A 16 -9.35 5.98 -18.27
C ALA A 16 -8.23 6.77 -18.97
N ASP A 17 -8.59 7.72 -19.83
CA ASP A 17 -7.63 8.62 -20.49
C ASP A 17 -6.88 9.48 -19.48
N TYR A 18 -7.60 10.07 -18.51
CA TYR A 18 -6.98 10.82 -17.42
C TYR A 18 -6.05 9.94 -16.58
N PHE A 19 -6.48 8.73 -16.23
CA PHE A 19 -5.63 7.79 -15.52
C PHE A 19 -4.36 7.50 -16.30
N GLY A 20 -4.47 7.14 -17.58
CA GLY A 20 -3.33 6.82 -18.44
C GLY A 20 -2.36 7.98 -18.60
N ALA A 21 -2.86 9.20 -18.76
CA ALA A 21 -2.03 10.38 -18.98
C ALA A 21 -1.39 10.93 -17.70
N VAL A 22 -2.12 10.92 -16.57
CA VAL A 22 -1.75 11.68 -15.37
C VAL A 22 -1.30 10.78 -14.22
N LEU A 23 -1.97 9.64 -14.02
CA LEU A 23 -1.75 8.80 -12.84
C LEU A 23 -0.86 7.60 -13.12
N ALA A 24 -0.97 7.00 -14.30
CA ALA A 24 -0.22 5.80 -14.68
C ALA A 24 1.30 5.95 -14.49
N PRO A 25 1.95 7.09 -14.82
CA PRO A 25 3.39 7.26 -14.60
C PRO A 25 3.82 7.18 -13.12
N TYR A 26 2.90 7.45 -12.19
CA TYR A 26 3.17 7.46 -10.75
C TYR A 26 2.43 6.36 -10.00
N TRP A 27 1.74 5.47 -10.71
CA TRP A 27 0.77 4.57 -10.09
C TRP A 27 1.39 3.60 -9.09
N ASP A 28 2.59 3.09 -9.39
CA ASP A 28 3.32 2.22 -8.47
C ASP A 28 3.72 2.96 -7.18
N ARG A 29 4.06 4.25 -7.27
CA ARG A 29 4.37 5.09 -6.10
C ARG A 29 3.13 5.34 -5.25
N ILE A 30 2.02 5.67 -5.90
CA ILE A 30 0.71 5.87 -5.25
C ILE A 30 0.32 4.59 -4.51
N ARG A 31 0.40 3.43 -5.18
CA ARG A 31 0.15 2.12 -4.57
C ARG A 31 1.08 1.84 -3.39
N ALA A 32 2.38 2.14 -3.52
CA ALA A 32 3.35 1.92 -2.46
C ALA A 32 2.99 2.71 -1.19
N GLN A 33 2.53 3.96 -1.32
CA GLN A 33 2.10 4.74 -0.15
C GLN A 33 0.86 4.16 0.52
N VAL A 34 -0.13 3.72 -0.26
CA VAL A 34 -1.32 3.05 0.30
C VAL A 34 -0.94 1.74 0.99
N SER A 35 -0.02 0.96 0.42
CA SER A 35 0.50 -0.26 1.04
C SER A 35 1.23 0.01 2.35
N ARG A 36 2.07 1.06 2.41
CA ARG A 36 2.76 1.48 3.64
C ARG A 36 1.78 1.85 4.75
N ASP A 37 0.73 2.60 4.43
CA ASP A 37 -0.31 2.92 5.41
C ASP A 37 -1.01 1.65 5.92
N ARG A 38 -1.37 0.71 5.04
CA ARG A 38 -1.96 -0.58 5.44
C ARG A 38 -1.04 -1.39 6.36
N SER A 39 0.26 -1.45 6.07
CA SER A 39 1.23 -2.11 6.94
C SER A 39 1.28 -1.46 8.32
N ARG A 40 1.37 -0.12 8.37
CA ARG A 40 1.33 0.63 9.63
C ARG A 40 0.08 0.31 10.45
N ARG A 41 -1.10 0.35 9.82
CA ARG A 41 -2.38 0.04 10.50
C ARG A 41 -2.44 -1.40 11.01
N SER A 42 -1.88 -2.35 10.26
CA SER A 42 -1.80 -3.75 10.68
C SER A 42 -0.92 -3.92 11.92
N THR A 43 0.23 -3.22 11.96
CA THR A 43 1.12 -3.20 13.13
C THR A 43 0.46 -2.55 14.34
N THR A 44 -0.21 -1.40 14.17
CA THR A 44 -0.96 -0.73 15.25
C THR A 44 -2.06 -1.63 15.80
N LEU A 45 -2.80 -2.31 14.91
CA LEU A 45 -3.86 -3.24 15.30
C LEU A 45 -3.30 -4.42 16.12
N ALA A 46 -2.18 -4.99 15.69
CA ALA A 46 -1.55 -6.11 16.40
C ALA A 46 -1.03 -5.72 17.80
N GLY A 47 -0.56 -4.48 17.97
CA GLY A 47 -0.01 -4.00 19.24
C GLY A 47 -1.04 -3.46 20.23
N GLY A 48 -2.10 -2.79 19.74
CA GLY A 48 -3.03 -2.03 20.59
C GLY A 48 -4.51 -2.16 20.22
N GLY A 49 -4.85 -3.10 19.33
CA GLY A 49 -6.23 -3.34 18.94
C GLY A 49 -6.86 -2.17 18.16
N TRP A 50 -8.19 -2.18 18.11
CA TRP A 50 -8.94 -1.16 17.37
C TRP A 50 -8.90 0.22 18.03
N ASP A 51 -8.84 0.28 19.36
CA ASP A 51 -8.69 1.56 20.08
C ASP A 51 -7.46 2.32 19.60
N ALA A 52 -6.31 1.65 19.48
CA ALA A 52 -5.09 2.27 18.97
C ALA A 52 -5.21 2.70 17.50
N VAL A 53 -5.86 1.90 16.65
CA VAL A 53 -6.07 2.23 15.23
C VAL A 53 -6.97 3.45 15.07
N LEU A 54 -8.11 3.46 15.75
CA LEU A 54 -9.12 4.51 15.63
C LEU A 54 -8.64 5.83 16.24
N SER A 55 -7.92 5.78 17.36
CA SER A 55 -7.33 6.97 18.01
C SER A 55 -6.21 7.61 17.20
N THR A 56 -5.62 6.89 16.24
CA THR A 56 -4.51 7.37 15.41
C THR A 56 -4.88 7.49 13.93
N LEU A 57 -6.17 7.41 13.59
CA LEU A 57 -6.62 7.36 12.20
C LEU A 57 -6.31 8.65 11.43
N HIS A 58 -6.56 9.79 12.07
CA HIS A 58 -6.31 11.13 11.53
C HIS A 58 -6.26 12.14 12.69
N PRO A 59 -5.55 13.28 12.58
CA PRO A 59 -5.54 14.30 13.63
C PRO A 59 -6.91 14.89 14.00
N SER A 60 -7.88 14.87 13.07
CA SER A 60 -9.26 15.26 13.36
C SER A 60 -10.17 14.13 13.84
N ALA A 61 -9.67 12.89 13.90
CA ALA A 61 -10.44 11.78 14.41
C ALA A 61 -10.35 11.74 15.94
N ARG A 62 -11.49 11.62 16.61
CA ARG A 62 -11.56 11.40 18.07
C ARG A 62 -12.29 10.10 18.33
N TRP A 63 -11.61 9.20 19.03
CA TRP A 63 -12.17 7.92 19.40
C TRP A 63 -12.52 7.93 20.88
N GLU A 64 -13.80 7.79 21.17
CA GLU A 64 -14.35 7.64 22.52
C GLU A 64 -15.38 6.52 22.45
N TYR A 65 -14.99 5.30 22.81
CA TYR A 65 -15.86 4.13 22.66
C TYR A 65 -17.28 4.42 23.19
N PRO A 66 -18.34 4.12 22.40
CA PRO A 66 -18.33 3.42 21.11
C PRO A 66 -18.32 4.35 19.87
N VAL A 67 -18.02 5.64 20.03
CA VAL A 67 -18.18 6.67 19.02
C VAL A 67 -16.84 7.10 18.42
N LEU A 68 -16.77 7.05 17.09
CA LEU A 68 -15.70 7.68 16.31
C LEU A 68 -16.23 9.00 15.72
N GLN A 69 -15.68 10.12 16.17
CA GLN A 69 -15.97 11.44 15.62
C GLN A 69 -14.89 11.79 14.60
N VAL A 70 -15.29 12.36 13.47
CA VAL A 70 -14.40 12.88 12.43
C VAL A 70 -14.96 14.18 11.89
N ASP A 71 -14.09 15.11 11.52
CA ASP A 71 -14.52 16.32 10.80
C ASP A 71 -15.14 15.94 9.46
N TYR A 72 -16.39 16.35 9.24
CA TYR A 72 -17.12 16.11 7.99
C TYR A 72 -17.82 17.41 7.53
N PRO A 73 -18.02 17.64 6.22
CA PRO A 73 -18.61 18.89 5.73
C PRO A 73 -20.05 19.16 6.20
N VAL A 74 -20.76 18.13 6.66
CA VAL A 74 -22.12 18.22 7.21
C VAL A 74 -22.18 17.48 8.54
N ASP A 75 -23.05 17.95 9.44
CA ASP A 75 -23.34 17.21 10.67
C ASP A 75 -24.16 15.97 10.33
N GLN A 76 -23.62 14.79 10.65
CA GLN A 76 -24.27 13.51 10.39
C GLN A 76 -23.85 12.47 11.43
N GLU A 77 -24.82 11.65 11.84
CA GLU A 77 -24.56 10.48 12.68
C GLU A 77 -24.84 9.20 11.88
N LEU A 78 -23.82 8.36 11.72
CA LEU A 78 -23.97 7.06 11.08
C LEU A 78 -23.97 5.96 12.15
N ARG A 79 -25.14 5.34 12.38
CA ARG A 79 -25.24 4.17 13.25
C ARG A 79 -24.87 2.90 12.49
N LEU A 80 -23.87 2.19 13.01
CA LEU A 80 -23.38 0.97 12.37
C LEU A 80 -24.36 -0.20 12.52
N GLU A 81 -25.11 -0.27 13.64
CA GLU A 81 -26.13 -1.30 13.88
C GLU A 81 -25.61 -2.74 13.64
N GLY A 82 -24.36 -3.00 14.02
CA GLY A 82 -23.71 -4.30 13.82
C GLY A 82 -23.19 -4.57 12.40
N ARG A 83 -23.40 -3.66 11.44
CA ARG A 83 -22.89 -3.79 10.05
C ARG A 83 -21.36 -3.71 9.95
N GLY A 84 -20.69 -3.23 11.00
CA GLY A 84 -19.26 -2.95 11.02
C GLY A 84 -18.90 -1.67 10.25
N LEU A 85 -17.61 -1.35 10.23
CA LEU A 85 -17.06 -0.18 9.55
C LEU A 85 -15.83 -0.60 8.73
N LEU A 86 -15.86 -0.35 7.42
CA LEU A 86 -14.70 -0.55 6.56
C LEU A 86 -13.82 0.70 6.58
N LEU A 87 -12.56 0.56 6.99
CA LEU A 87 -11.56 1.62 6.88
C LEU A 87 -10.87 1.54 5.53
N GLN A 88 -11.08 2.53 4.66
CA GLN A 88 -10.48 2.58 3.34
C GLN A 88 -9.41 3.68 3.27
N PRO A 89 -8.12 3.33 3.26
CA PRO A 89 -7.07 4.32 3.03
C PRO A 89 -7.18 4.90 1.62
N SER A 90 -6.99 6.21 1.49
CA SER A 90 -7.03 6.89 0.19
C SER A 90 -5.88 7.87 0.04
N PHE A 91 -5.18 7.73 -1.10
CA PHE A 91 -4.16 8.67 -1.54
C PHE A 91 -4.77 10.02 -1.98
N PHE A 92 -5.97 10.01 -2.54
CA PHE A 92 -6.61 11.21 -3.07
C PHE A 92 -7.48 11.93 -2.03
N CYS A 93 -7.72 11.31 -0.88
CA CYS A 93 -8.28 11.98 0.28
C CYS A 93 -7.18 12.82 0.94
N ARG A 94 -7.38 14.14 1.05
CA ARG A 94 -6.30 15.08 1.43
C ARG A 94 -6.60 15.95 2.64
N ARG A 95 -7.86 16.05 3.08
CA ARG A 95 -8.28 17.00 4.12
C ARG A 95 -8.75 16.29 5.38
N ALA A 96 -9.89 15.61 5.30
CA ALA A 96 -10.50 14.94 6.43
C ALA A 96 -11.09 13.61 5.95
N PRO A 97 -11.23 12.62 6.85
CA PRO A 97 -11.95 11.40 6.55
C PRO A 97 -13.36 11.69 6.01
N THR A 98 -13.80 10.90 5.04
CA THR A 98 -15.13 11.01 4.45
C THR A 98 -15.85 9.68 4.45
N ALA A 99 -17.18 9.71 4.58
CA ALA A 99 -18.03 8.54 4.41
C ALA A 99 -18.88 8.67 3.15
N PHE A 100 -19.46 7.56 2.69
CA PHE A 100 -20.49 7.59 1.66
C PHE A 100 -21.73 8.33 2.15
N ALA A 101 -22.33 9.11 1.26
CA ALA A 101 -23.51 9.93 1.57
C ALA A 101 -24.77 9.09 1.79
N ASP A 102 -24.85 7.91 1.16
CA ASP A 102 -25.97 6.98 1.34
C ASP A 102 -25.73 6.09 2.57
N PRO A 103 -26.49 6.26 3.66
CA PRO A 103 -26.31 5.49 4.89
C PRO A 103 -26.79 4.03 4.75
N ALA A 104 -27.53 3.68 3.70
CA ALA A 104 -27.98 2.31 3.44
C ALA A 104 -26.85 1.43 2.87
N LEU A 105 -25.81 2.02 2.29
CA LEU A 105 -24.63 1.30 1.84
C LEU A 105 -23.82 0.75 3.02
N PRO A 106 -22.97 -0.28 2.80
CA PRO A 106 -22.01 -0.71 3.81
C PRO A 106 -21.22 0.50 4.34
N PRO A 107 -21.13 0.70 5.67
CA PRO A 107 -20.39 1.82 6.23
C PRO A 107 -18.91 1.78 5.84
N VAL A 108 -18.47 2.77 5.06
CA VAL A 108 -17.06 2.95 4.68
C VAL A 108 -16.59 4.31 5.17
N LEU A 109 -15.48 4.33 5.89
CA LEU A 109 -14.74 5.54 6.21
C LEU A 109 -13.48 5.59 5.34
N VAL A 110 -13.50 6.48 4.37
CA VAL A 110 -12.35 6.81 3.52
C VAL A 110 -11.47 7.81 4.25
N TYR A 111 -10.24 7.46 4.59
CA TYR A 111 -9.34 8.35 5.34
C TYR A 111 -8.08 8.70 4.53
N PRO A 112 -7.50 9.89 4.73
CA PRO A 112 -6.26 10.28 4.08
C PRO A 112 -5.11 9.42 4.61
N ILE A 113 -4.28 8.90 3.70
CA ILE A 113 -2.99 8.34 4.11
C ILE A 113 -1.99 9.45 4.40
N GLU A 114 -0.92 9.11 5.11
CA GLU A 114 0.22 10.01 5.21
C GLU A 114 1.02 10.00 3.90
N HIS A 115 1.26 11.18 3.33
CA HIS A 115 2.04 11.33 2.13
C HIS A 115 3.51 11.57 2.45
N GLN A 116 4.40 10.88 1.75
CA GLN A 116 5.80 11.31 1.73
C GLN A 116 5.93 12.67 1.02
N VAL A 117 6.77 13.54 1.57
CA VAL A 117 7.21 14.76 0.90
C VAL A 117 7.86 14.36 -0.43
N ASN A 118 7.63 15.13 -1.50
CA ASN A 118 8.23 14.89 -2.83
C ASN A 118 7.87 13.57 -3.53
N TRP A 119 6.77 12.91 -3.17
CA TRP A 119 6.34 11.65 -3.81
C TRP A 119 6.19 11.72 -5.35
N ALA A 120 5.87 12.91 -5.86
CA ALA A 120 5.70 13.20 -7.28
C ALA A 120 6.95 13.81 -7.92
N SER A 121 7.99 14.11 -7.13
CA SER A 121 9.22 14.65 -7.68
C SER A 121 9.84 13.65 -8.66
N PRO A 122 10.53 14.13 -9.70
CA PRO A 122 11.44 13.29 -10.45
C PRO A 122 12.50 12.82 -9.47
N GLN A 123 12.37 11.59 -8.96
CA GLN A 123 13.54 10.86 -8.50
C GLN A 123 14.54 10.85 -9.68
N ALA A 124 15.83 10.85 -9.38
CA ALA A 124 16.85 10.52 -10.36
C ALA A 124 16.55 9.12 -10.92
N GLY A 125 15.73 9.05 -11.98
CA GLY A 125 15.13 7.81 -12.46
C GLY A 125 14.32 7.05 -11.39
N PRO A 126 13.76 5.87 -11.71
CA PRO A 126 13.68 4.82 -10.69
C PRO A 126 15.06 4.74 -10.02
N ALA A 127 15.16 4.45 -8.72
CA ALA A 127 16.45 4.02 -8.16
C ALA A 127 16.99 2.97 -9.12
N ASP A 128 18.00 3.38 -9.89
CA ASP A 128 18.27 2.76 -11.19
C ASP A 128 18.43 1.28 -10.85
N GLY A 129 17.69 0.36 -11.47
CA GLY A 129 17.79 -1.05 -11.07
C GLY A 129 19.25 -1.53 -11.06
N ARG A 130 20.11 -0.79 -11.79
CA ARG A 130 21.58 -0.74 -11.77
C ARG A 130 22.23 -0.37 -10.42
N ALA A 131 21.81 0.66 -9.70
CA ALA A 131 22.35 1.04 -8.40
C ALA A 131 22.06 -0.03 -7.33
N LEU A 132 20.82 -0.51 -7.27
CA LEU A 132 20.49 -1.63 -6.39
C LEU A 132 21.21 -2.92 -6.84
N ALA A 133 21.23 -3.21 -8.15
CA ALA A 133 22.00 -4.33 -8.69
C ALA A 133 23.51 -4.20 -8.46
N ALA A 134 24.07 -2.99 -8.36
CA ALA A 134 25.47 -2.79 -8.01
C ALA A 134 25.74 -3.12 -6.53
N LEU A 135 24.80 -2.77 -5.64
CA LEU A 135 24.93 -3.01 -4.20
C LEU A 135 24.67 -4.47 -3.83
N VAL A 136 23.54 -5.02 -4.26
CA VAL A 136 23.12 -6.38 -3.89
C VAL A 136 23.34 -7.38 -5.02
N GLY A 137 23.82 -7.00 -6.19
CA GLY A 137 23.95 -7.91 -7.32
C GLY A 137 22.63 -8.06 -8.10
N PRO A 138 22.70 -8.27 -9.43
CA PRO A 138 21.54 -8.22 -10.32
C PRO A 138 20.44 -9.22 -9.96
N THR A 139 20.78 -10.49 -9.71
CA THR A 139 19.77 -11.51 -9.38
C THR A 139 19.04 -11.23 -8.07
N ARG A 140 19.73 -10.69 -7.07
CA ARG A 140 19.12 -10.33 -5.78
C ARG A 140 18.21 -9.11 -5.92
N ALA A 141 18.61 -8.11 -6.70
CA ALA A 141 17.77 -6.96 -7.02
C ALA A 141 16.47 -7.40 -7.73
N ILE A 142 16.57 -8.27 -8.73
CA ILE A 142 15.40 -8.81 -9.44
C ILE A 142 14.47 -9.58 -8.50
N LEU A 143 15.03 -10.42 -7.61
CA LEU A 143 14.23 -11.17 -6.62
C LEU A 143 13.55 -10.27 -5.60
N LEU A 144 14.20 -9.18 -5.16
CA LEU A 144 13.58 -8.18 -4.28
C LEU A 144 12.41 -7.49 -4.96
N HIS A 145 12.57 -7.06 -6.23
CA HIS A 145 11.46 -6.50 -7.00
C HIS A 145 10.33 -7.51 -7.24
N ALA A 146 10.66 -8.77 -7.57
CA ALA A 146 9.66 -9.82 -7.76
C ALA A 146 8.87 -10.17 -6.49
N ALA A 147 9.46 -9.95 -5.31
CA ALA A 147 8.80 -10.11 -4.01
C ALA A 147 7.97 -8.87 -3.61
N ALA A 148 8.15 -7.72 -4.27
CA ALA A 148 7.33 -6.52 -4.05
C ALA A 148 5.91 -6.68 -4.58
N ASP A 149 5.69 -7.60 -5.53
CA ASP A 149 4.36 -7.95 -6.06
C ASP A 149 3.47 -8.72 -5.05
N GLY A 150 4.03 -9.05 -3.87
CA GLY A 150 3.34 -9.73 -2.78
C GLY A 150 3.90 -11.12 -2.49
N THR A 151 3.25 -11.79 -1.54
CA THR A 151 3.66 -13.10 -1.02
C THR A 151 3.77 -14.15 -2.13
N ALA A 152 4.94 -14.80 -2.24
CA ALA A 152 5.20 -15.76 -3.31
C ALA A 152 6.08 -16.93 -2.85
N THR A 153 5.93 -18.08 -3.49
CA THR A 153 6.80 -19.24 -3.31
C THR A 153 8.16 -19.04 -3.98
N THR A 154 9.17 -19.85 -3.59
CA THR A 154 10.48 -19.86 -4.26
C THR A 154 10.37 -20.09 -5.77
N GLY A 155 9.46 -20.98 -6.20
CA GLY A 155 9.26 -21.31 -7.62
C GLY A 155 8.64 -20.15 -8.40
N GLU A 156 7.68 -19.45 -7.81
CA GLU A 156 7.09 -18.26 -8.43
C GLU A 156 8.12 -17.12 -8.55
N LEU A 157 8.92 -16.88 -7.50
CA LEU A 157 10.00 -15.91 -7.54
C LEU A 157 11.06 -16.27 -8.57
N ALA A 158 11.43 -17.55 -8.68
CA ALA A 158 12.36 -18.02 -9.70
C ALA A 158 11.85 -17.74 -11.11
N ARG A 159 10.57 -18.04 -11.37
CA ARG A 159 9.92 -17.79 -12.66
C ARG A 159 9.87 -16.29 -12.98
N ARG A 160 9.48 -15.44 -12.03
CA ARG A 160 9.46 -13.98 -12.19
C ARG A 160 10.85 -13.41 -12.45
N ALA A 161 11.87 -13.97 -11.79
CA ALA A 161 13.26 -13.54 -11.91
C ALA A 161 14.01 -14.15 -13.11
N GLY A 162 13.37 -15.00 -13.93
CA GLY A 162 14.03 -15.68 -15.05
C GLY A 162 15.18 -16.59 -14.63
N THR A 163 15.12 -17.19 -13.44
CA THR A 163 16.18 -18.06 -12.90
C THR A 163 15.62 -19.41 -12.44
N THR A 164 16.51 -20.34 -12.08
CA THR A 164 16.11 -21.68 -11.61
C THR A 164 15.74 -21.66 -10.14
N ALA A 165 14.85 -22.56 -9.70
CA ALA A 165 14.44 -22.65 -8.29
C ALA A 165 15.61 -22.87 -7.32
N PRO A 166 16.63 -23.73 -7.60
CA PRO A 166 17.80 -23.84 -6.75
C PRO A 166 18.61 -22.54 -6.66
N ASN A 167 18.74 -21.81 -7.78
CA ASN A 167 19.47 -20.55 -7.78
C ASN A 167 18.72 -19.45 -7.02
N ALA A 168 17.41 -19.35 -7.24
CA ALA A 168 16.55 -18.44 -6.48
C ALA A 168 16.59 -18.74 -4.98
N SER A 169 16.52 -20.01 -4.58
CA SER A 169 16.57 -20.43 -3.16
C SER A 169 17.84 -19.95 -2.45
N ARG A 170 19.01 -20.04 -3.11
CA ARG A 170 20.28 -19.51 -2.58
C ARG A 170 20.23 -18.01 -2.35
N HIS A 171 19.73 -17.25 -3.32
CA HIS A 171 19.64 -15.80 -3.20
C HIS A 171 18.58 -15.36 -2.17
N ILE A 172 17.43 -16.03 -2.13
CA ILE A 172 16.37 -15.79 -1.14
C ILE A 172 16.88 -16.07 0.27
N THR A 173 17.68 -17.13 0.46
CA THR A 173 18.35 -17.41 1.74
C THR A 173 19.23 -16.23 2.15
N ALA A 174 20.13 -15.77 1.27
CA ALA A 174 21.00 -14.63 1.58
C ALA A 174 20.21 -13.33 1.86
N LEU A 175 19.13 -13.08 1.12
CA LEU A 175 18.26 -11.91 1.33
C LEU A 175 17.48 -12.01 2.65
N ARG A 176 17.09 -13.21 3.06
CA ARG A 176 16.46 -13.47 4.34
C ARG A 176 17.44 -13.30 5.50
N ASP A 177 18.66 -13.80 5.34
CA ASP A 177 19.70 -13.67 6.36
C ASP A 177 20.11 -12.20 6.55
N ALA A 178 19.98 -11.38 5.49
CA ALA A 178 20.09 -9.92 5.54
C ALA A 178 18.82 -9.18 6.01
N ALA A 179 17.80 -9.91 6.47
CA ALA A 179 16.51 -9.39 6.91
C ALA A 179 15.73 -8.56 5.86
N LEU A 180 16.00 -8.75 4.56
CA LEU A 180 15.29 -8.08 3.46
C LEU A 180 14.04 -8.85 3.02
N ILE A 181 14.05 -10.16 3.23
CA ILE A 181 12.91 -11.08 2.97
C ILE A 181 12.58 -11.83 4.26
N SER A 182 11.30 -11.94 4.58
CA SER A 182 10.81 -12.88 5.59
C SER A 182 10.23 -14.11 4.90
N SER A 183 10.31 -15.25 5.58
CA SER A 183 9.81 -16.52 5.05
C SER A 183 8.96 -17.21 6.09
N HIS A 184 7.77 -17.67 5.70
CA HIS A 184 6.88 -18.42 6.58
C HIS A 184 6.33 -19.65 5.85
N ARG A 185 6.18 -20.76 6.56
CA ARG A 185 5.62 -21.99 5.99
C ARG A 185 4.10 -21.92 6.04
N HIS A 186 3.46 -22.06 4.88
CA HIS A 186 2.02 -22.15 4.76
C HIS A 186 1.65 -23.49 4.10
N ARG A 187 1.06 -24.40 4.90
CA ARG A 187 0.77 -25.79 4.49
C ARG A 187 2.03 -26.50 3.97
N ASN A 188 2.02 -26.91 2.70
CA ASN A 188 3.10 -27.62 2.03
C ASN A 188 4.09 -26.71 1.29
N ALA A 189 3.96 -25.37 1.40
CA ALA A 189 4.82 -24.41 0.71
C ALA A 189 5.47 -23.40 1.67
N THR A 190 6.68 -22.95 1.32
CA THR A 190 7.31 -21.79 1.97
C THR A 190 7.01 -20.55 1.15
N LEU A 191 6.44 -19.55 1.81
CA LEU A 191 6.10 -18.26 1.23
C LEU A 191 7.11 -17.21 1.66
N HIS A 192 7.46 -16.33 0.74
CA HIS A 192 8.41 -15.25 0.92
C HIS A 192 7.70 -13.92 0.71
N THR A 193 7.99 -12.94 1.57
CA THR A 193 7.51 -11.56 1.45
C THR A 193 8.61 -10.60 1.85
N LEU A 194 8.60 -9.38 1.30
CA LEU A 194 9.53 -8.34 1.73
C LEU A 194 9.27 -7.96 3.19
N THR A 195 10.34 -7.62 3.89
CA THR A 195 10.28 -6.90 5.16
C THR A 195 10.18 -5.40 4.90
N GLU A 196 9.94 -4.61 5.94
CA GLU A 196 10.00 -3.14 5.86
C GLU A 196 11.38 -2.66 5.37
N LEU A 197 12.48 -3.30 5.80
CA LEU A 197 13.82 -2.99 5.32
C LEU A 197 13.99 -3.32 3.83
N GLY A 198 13.45 -4.45 3.37
CA GLY A 198 13.44 -4.81 1.96
C GLY A 198 12.66 -3.80 1.10
N LEU A 199 11.51 -3.31 1.61
CA LEU A 199 10.70 -2.28 0.97
C LEU A 199 11.39 -0.92 0.91
N ALA A 200 12.07 -0.52 2.00
CA ALA A 200 12.86 0.71 2.03
C ALA A 200 14.02 0.66 1.03
N LEU A 201 14.70 -0.48 0.94
CA LEU A 201 15.85 -0.66 0.04
C LEU A 201 15.46 -0.59 -1.45
N ILE A 202 14.32 -1.15 -1.84
CA ILE A 202 13.81 -1.00 -3.21
C ILE A 202 13.18 0.37 -3.48
N GLY A 203 12.75 1.07 -2.43
CA GLY A 203 12.15 2.40 -2.50
C GLY A 203 13.15 3.55 -2.53
N GLY A 204 14.39 3.31 -2.05
CA GLY A 204 15.42 4.32 -1.83
C GLY A 204 14.99 5.33 -0.78
N ASP A 205 15.25 5.05 0.50
CA ASP A 205 14.91 5.99 1.58
C ASP A 205 15.77 7.26 1.50
N ASP A 206 15.10 8.41 1.36
CA ASP A 206 15.67 9.75 1.19
C ASP A 206 15.91 10.47 2.52
N HIS A 207 15.83 9.82 3.68
CA HIS A 207 15.87 10.49 4.97
C HIS A 207 16.75 9.78 6.01
N LEU A 208 18.07 9.88 5.84
CA LEU A 208 19.05 9.73 6.93
C LEU A 208 19.98 10.94 6.96
N VAL A 209 19.53 12.05 7.57
CA VAL A 209 20.41 12.97 8.32
C VAL A 209 19.59 13.63 9.44
N PRO A 210 19.86 13.35 10.72
CA PRO A 210 19.48 14.24 11.81
C PRO A 210 20.57 15.32 11.98
N SER A 211 20.16 16.58 12.05
CA SER A 211 20.94 17.66 12.65
C SER A 211 20.39 17.95 14.04
#